data_AF-A0A7Y7NMM7-F1
#
_entry.id   AF-A0A7Y7NMM7-F1
#
_cell.length_a   1.000
_cell.length_b   1.000
_cell.length_c   1.000
_cell.angle_alpha   90.00
_cell.angle_beta   90.00
_cell.angle_gamma   90.00
#
_symmetry.space_group_name_H-M   'P 1'
#
loop_
_entity.id
_entity.type
_entity.pdbx_description
1 polymer ?
#
loop_
_entity_poly.entity_id
_entity_poly.type
_entity_poly.pdbx_seq_one_letter_code
_entity_poly.pdbx_strand_id
1 'polypeptide(L)'
;MRRSTSLITILALFVSASLATAAAKPAKPAAVKPAESKPVENSLKQSDLARKLVDALGLAEGLPEKPAEKDYLLILGGERTFRFEAEETFDRQSDLAIVRELPLFGAFSGKGWLHATTTQTAVHFKVLIPVSGKYIFKVTAKGDSQIWSVAGKAFRQSFGDKFSETSLGQVFIPAGELEFNALLPPDGAVDSFVFVAPANSPVEPLAGWATSAPLTAAALNEVFASSLGIESSLPDDSSYTAKTVEAASLSKIPQTARLTDTQLLGKPVAANWLRAFQTGANISLPIDIESLGVYRIRVRAVGSELTAGFGNRTVTKPLTASLNWVDLGTFRLPKGTNSLNLKLPPTGGVDVIEVTKKLSKAADYAAITKTGISGDSIVKPDELEKAVKLLQEMFKEKK
;
A
#
# COMPACT_ATOMS: atom_id res chain seq x y z
N MET A 1 -60.41 22.67 -19.20
CA MET A 1 -60.30 22.94 -17.75
C MET A 1 -58.84 22.79 -17.32
N ARG A 2 -58.11 23.90 -17.24
CA ARG A 2 -56.71 23.96 -16.80
C ARG A 2 -56.70 24.18 -15.28
N ARG A 3 -56.02 23.33 -14.51
CA ARG A 3 -55.77 23.57 -13.09
C ARG A 3 -54.37 24.17 -12.93
N SER A 4 -54.37 25.42 -12.45
CA SER A 4 -53.22 26.16 -11.96
C SER A 4 -52.87 25.66 -10.57
N THR A 5 -51.59 25.38 -10.32
CA THR A 5 -51.08 25.07 -8.98
C THR A 5 -49.94 26.02 -8.69
N SER A 6 -50.19 26.97 -7.79
CA SER A 6 -49.24 27.98 -7.32
C SER A 6 -48.17 27.35 -6.43
N LEU A 7 -46.90 27.61 -6.72
CA LEU A 7 -45.77 27.34 -5.84
C LEU A 7 -45.51 28.60 -4.99
N ILE A 8 -45.56 28.46 -3.67
CA ILE A 8 -45.19 29.50 -2.70
C ILE A 8 -43.71 29.29 -2.35
N THR A 9 -42.87 30.25 -2.71
CA THR A 9 -41.45 30.34 -2.34
C THR A 9 -41.34 31.09 -1.01
N ILE A 10 -40.93 30.42 0.06
CA ILE A 10 -40.60 31.04 1.36
C ILE A 10 -39.10 31.34 1.37
N LEU A 11 -38.77 32.63 1.34
CA LEU A 11 -37.41 33.18 1.46
C LEU A 11 -37.15 33.48 2.94
N ALA A 12 -36.25 32.73 3.59
CA ALA A 12 -35.82 32.99 4.95
C ALA A 12 -34.55 33.86 4.94
N LEU A 13 -34.67 35.11 5.39
CA LEU A 13 -33.55 35.98 5.74
C LEU A 13 -32.97 35.56 7.09
N PHE A 14 -31.70 35.15 7.13
CA PHE A 14 -30.92 35.08 8.35
C PHE A 14 -30.19 36.41 8.57
N VAL A 15 -30.57 37.11 9.64
CA VAL A 15 -29.88 38.28 10.17
C VAL A 15 -28.80 37.77 11.13
N SER A 16 -27.54 37.90 10.75
CA SER A 16 -26.39 37.63 11.62
C SER A 16 -26.10 38.86 12.48
N ALA A 17 -26.38 38.77 13.78
CA ALA A 17 -25.94 39.75 14.77
C ALA A 17 -24.54 39.38 15.27
N SER A 18 -23.54 40.18 14.90
CA SER A 18 -22.17 40.07 15.39
C SER A 18 -22.06 40.73 16.77
N LEU A 19 -21.96 39.95 17.85
CA LEU A 19 -21.48 40.45 19.14
C LEU A 19 -19.94 40.47 19.14
N ALA A 20 -19.37 41.67 19.16
CA ALA A 20 -17.95 41.88 19.43
C ALA A 20 -17.71 41.92 20.94
N THR A 21 -17.24 40.82 21.52
CA THR A 21 -16.66 40.80 22.87
C THR A 21 -15.17 41.17 22.80
N ALA A 22 -14.78 42.26 23.45
CA ALA A 22 -13.39 42.67 23.63
C ALA A 22 -12.68 41.66 24.55
N ALA A 23 -11.85 40.79 23.97
CA ALA A 23 -10.99 39.87 24.71
C ALA A 23 -9.74 40.60 25.21
N ALA A 24 -9.52 40.57 26.53
CA ALA A 24 -8.29 41.03 27.15
C ALA A 24 -7.10 40.19 26.65
N LYS A 25 -6.02 40.88 26.30
CA LYS A 25 -4.78 40.31 25.75
C LYS A 25 -4.07 39.48 26.82
N PRO A 26 -3.97 38.14 26.71
CA PRO A 26 -3.20 37.35 27.67
C PRO A 26 -1.71 37.66 27.54
N ALA A 27 -1.03 37.81 28.68
CA ALA A 27 0.40 38.02 28.76
C ALA A 27 1.15 36.86 28.10
N LYS A 28 2.08 37.21 27.20
CA LYS A 28 2.92 36.28 26.43
C LYS A 28 3.84 35.51 27.42
N PRO A 29 3.70 34.19 27.59
CA PRO A 29 4.65 33.44 28.40
C PRO A 29 6.05 33.55 27.78
N ALA A 30 7.05 33.78 28.63
CA ALA A 30 8.45 33.87 28.23
C ALA A 30 8.85 32.59 27.49
N ALA A 31 9.34 32.74 26.26
CA ALA A 31 9.84 31.65 25.46
C ALA A 31 11.09 31.07 26.13
N VAL A 32 10.93 29.93 26.79
CA VAL A 32 12.06 29.06 27.16
C VAL A 32 12.65 28.58 25.84
N LYS A 33 13.82 29.10 25.47
CA LYS A 33 14.60 28.57 24.34
C LYS A 33 14.84 27.08 24.60
N PRO A 34 14.39 26.17 23.71
CA PRO A 34 14.81 24.78 23.77
C PRO A 34 16.34 24.76 23.76
N ALA A 35 16.94 24.04 24.70
CA ALA A 35 18.38 23.80 24.67
C ALA A 35 18.70 23.07 23.35
N GLU A 36 19.37 23.77 22.44
CA GLU A 36 19.96 23.20 21.23
C GLU A 36 21.01 22.17 21.68
N SER A 37 20.62 20.91 21.75
CA SER A 37 21.54 19.80 21.92
C SER A 37 22.48 19.79 20.72
N LYS A 38 23.78 20.00 20.95
CA LYS A 38 24.81 19.89 19.90
C LYS A 38 24.62 18.57 19.13
N PRO A 39 24.70 18.56 17.80
CA PRO A 39 24.59 17.33 17.02
C PRO A 39 25.68 16.36 17.48
N VAL A 40 25.29 15.17 17.94
CA VAL A 40 26.23 14.08 18.21
C VAL A 40 26.70 13.57 16.86
N GLU A 41 27.84 14.11 16.40
CA GLU A 41 28.42 13.96 15.06
C GLU A 41 28.71 12.49 14.66
N ASN A 42 28.56 11.54 15.59
CA ASN A 42 28.81 10.10 15.39
C ASN A 42 27.62 9.19 15.76
N SER A 43 26.39 9.71 15.83
CA SER A 43 25.21 8.87 16.07
C SER A 43 24.75 8.17 14.78
N LEU A 44 24.47 6.86 14.87
CA LEU A 44 23.85 6.12 13.78
C LEU A 44 22.50 6.74 13.42
N LYS A 45 22.18 6.78 12.13
CA LYS A 45 20.91 7.26 11.61
C LYS A 45 19.99 6.11 11.23
N GLN A 46 18.70 6.40 11.08
CA GLN A 46 17.76 5.42 10.55
C GLN A 46 18.12 4.97 9.12
N SER A 47 18.75 5.82 8.30
CA SER A 47 19.22 5.40 6.97
C SER A 47 20.37 4.40 7.02
N ASP A 48 21.17 4.35 8.09
CA ASP A 48 22.19 3.32 8.29
C ASP A 48 21.53 1.96 8.59
N LEU A 49 20.45 1.95 9.37
CA LEU A 49 19.66 0.74 9.61
C LEU A 49 19.01 0.23 8.32
N ALA A 50 18.35 1.10 7.55
CA ALA A 50 17.70 0.73 6.29
C ALA A 50 18.67 0.04 5.33
N ARG A 51 19.89 0.60 5.17
CA ARG A 51 20.97 0.01 4.39
C ARG A 51 21.35 -1.39 4.88
N LYS A 52 21.70 -1.51 6.16
CA LYS A 52 22.09 -2.80 6.76
C LYS A 52 20.99 -3.86 6.66
N LEU A 53 19.71 -3.47 6.73
CA LEU A 53 18.60 -4.40 6.59
C LEU A 53 18.47 -4.95 5.17
N VAL A 54 18.56 -4.10 4.16
CA VAL A 54 18.52 -4.54 2.75
C VAL A 54 19.66 -5.51 2.46
N ASP A 55 20.86 -5.22 2.93
CA ASP A 55 22.01 -6.12 2.81
C ASP A 55 21.77 -7.44 3.55
N ALA A 56 21.34 -7.35 4.81
CA ALA A 56 21.18 -8.51 5.68
C ALA A 56 20.09 -9.48 5.21
N LEU A 57 19.04 -8.95 4.58
CA LEU A 57 17.94 -9.73 4.00
C LEU A 57 18.26 -10.28 2.60
N GLY A 58 19.44 -9.97 2.05
CA GLY A 58 19.85 -10.38 0.70
C GLY A 58 19.04 -9.70 -0.39
N LEU A 59 18.59 -8.47 -0.16
CA LEU A 59 17.78 -7.68 -1.09
C LEU A 59 18.61 -6.65 -1.88
N ALA A 60 19.93 -6.62 -1.68
CA ALA A 60 20.84 -5.68 -2.32
C ALA A 60 20.94 -5.86 -3.85
N GLU A 61 20.62 -7.04 -4.39
CA GLU A 61 20.62 -7.29 -5.84
C GLU A 61 19.65 -6.36 -6.60
N GLY A 62 18.63 -5.85 -5.93
CA GLY A 62 17.68 -4.90 -6.51
C GLY A 62 18.10 -3.44 -6.48
N LEU A 63 19.29 -3.13 -5.97
CA LEU A 63 19.79 -1.76 -5.89
C LEU A 63 20.50 -1.34 -7.19
N PRO A 64 20.42 -0.07 -7.59
CA PRO A 64 21.24 0.44 -8.68
C PRO A 64 22.72 0.47 -8.27
N GLU A 65 23.63 0.63 -9.25
CA GLU A 65 25.08 0.70 -8.98
C GLU A 65 25.48 1.78 -7.95
N LYS A 66 24.73 2.88 -7.91
CA LYS A 66 24.94 4.00 -6.98
C LYS A 66 23.64 4.26 -6.20
N PRO A 67 23.33 3.44 -5.20
CA PRO A 67 22.07 3.52 -4.48
C PRO A 67 22.00 4.77 -3.62
N ALA A 68 20.89 5.50 -3.74
CA ALA A 68 20.50 6.58 -2.86
C ALA A 68 19.62 6.06 -1.72
N GLU A 69 19.43 6.86 -0.66
CA GLU A 69 18.62 6.46 0.51
C GLU A 69 17.21 6.00 0.11
N LYS A 70 16.59 6.68 -0.86
CA LYS A 70 15.24 6.34 -1.37
C LYS A 70 15.16 4.94 -1.97
N ASP A 71 16.25 4.38 -2.49
CA ASP A 71 16.24 3.08 -3.17
C ASP A 71 16.13 1.96 -2.12
N TYR A 72 16.81 2.12 -0.98
CA TYR A 72 16.65 1.22 0.18
C TYR A 72 15.23 1.30 0.75
N LEU A 73 14.69 2.51 0.90
CA LEU A 73 13.33 2.70 1.40
C LEU A 73 12.26 2.15 0.44
N LEU A 74 12.49 2.22 -0.87
CA LEU A 74 11.58 1.62 -1.86
C LEU A 74 11.50 0.10 -1.69
N ILE A 75 12.64 -0.57 -1.48
CA ILE A 75 12.69 -2.01 -1.20
C ILE A 75 11.95 -2.35 0.11
N LEU A 76 12.20 -1.56 1.17
CA LEU A 76 11.63 -1.80 2.49
C LEU A 76 10.16 -1.38 2.59
N GLY A 77 9.71 -0.43 1.78
CA GLY A 77 8.34 0.09 1.78
C GLY A 77 7.29 -0.93 1.33
N GLY A 78 7.73 -2.04 0.74
CA GLY A 78 6.84 -3.15 0.37
C GLY A 78 5.92 -2.87 -0.82
N GLU A 79 5.94 -1.65 -1.36
CA GLU A 79 5.28 -1.33 -2.63
C GLU A 79 5.98 -2.06 -3.78
N ARG A 80 5.17 -2.71 -4.63
CA ARG A 80 5.67 -3.53 -5.74
C ARG A 80 4.99 -3.19 -7.04
N THR A 81 4.84 -1.88 -7.27
CA THR A 81 4.35 -1.30 -8.52
C THR A 81 5.46 -0.44 -9.10
N PHE A 82 6.03 -0.89 -10.22
CA PHE A 82 7.14 -0.20 -10.88
C PHE A 82 6.70 0.22 -12.27
N ARG A 83 6.58 1.54 -12.48
CA ARG A 83 6.24 2.15 -13.78
C ARG A 83 7.51 2.68 -14.42
N PHE A 84 7.60 2.48 -15.73
CA PHE A 84 8.69 2.96 -16.55
C PHE A 84 8.13 3.63 -17.80
N GLU A 85 8.69 4.78 -18.12
CA GLU A 85 8.41 5.50 -19.37
C GLU A 85 9.28 4.88 -20.48
N ALA A 86 8.66 4.53 -21.61
CA ALA A 86 9.34 3.77 -22.66
C ALA A 86 10.48 4.59 -23.29
N GLU A 87 10.29 5.90 -23.45
CA GLU A 87 11.26 6.83 -24.00
C GLU A 87 12.50 7.05 -23.12
N GLU A 88 12.43 6.69 -21.84
CA GLU A 88 13.54 6.80 -20.90
C GLU A 88 14.34 5.49 -20.76
N THR A 89 13.77 4.36 -21.18
CA THR A 89 14.30 3.02 -20.84
C THR A 89 14.74 2.18 -22.03
N PHE A 90 14.48 2.64 -23.25
CA PHE A 90 14.89 1.93 -24.48
C PHE A 90 16.34 2.20 -24.90
N ASP A 91 16.91 1.29 -25.68
CA ASP A 91 18.25 1.45 -26.27
C ASP A 91 18.22 2.45 -27.44
N ARG A 92 18.52 3.71 -27.13
CA ARG A 92 18.61 4.80 -28.11
C ARG A 92 19.70 4.63 -29.16
N GLN A 93 20.71 3.78 -28.90
CA GLN A 93 21.85 3.59 -29.79
C GLN A 93 21.58 2.51 -30.83
N SER A 94 20.93 1.40 -30.43
CA SER A 94 20.67 0.27 -31.33
C SER A 94 19.31 0.32 -32.02
N ASP A 95 18.31 0.94 -31.41
CA ASP A 95 16.93 0.80 -31.86
C ASP A 95 16.53 1.89 -32.87
N LEU A 96 15.73 1.50 -33.86
CA LEU A 96 15.21 2.41 -34.89
C LEU A 96 13.89 3.10 -34.49
N ALA A 97 13.42 2.89 -33.26
CA ALA A 97 12.23 3.56 -32.76
C ALA A 97 12.51 5.05 -32.51
N ILE A 98 11.52 5.89 -32.81
CA ILE A 98 11.64 7.34 -32.62
C ILE A 98 10.78 7.80 -31.45
N VAL A 99 11.28 8.78 -30.70
CA VAL A 99 10.52 9.42 -29.62
C VAL A 99 9.63 10.51 -30.22
N ARG A 100 8.35 10.51 -29.82
CA ARG A 100 7.35 11.51 -30.18
C ARG A 100 6.80 12.16 -28.92
N GLU A 101 6.46 13.44 -28.99
CA GLU A 101 6.00 14.24 -27.84
C GLU A 101 4.58 14.81 -28.05
N LEU A 102 3.98 14.54 -29.22
CA LEU A 102 2.67 15.07 -29.56
C LEU A 102 1.56 14.10 -29.12
N PRO A 103 0.46 14.58 -28.50
CA PRO A 103 -0.64 13.75 -28.00
C PRO A 103 -1.61 13.34 -29.12
N LEU A 104 -1.08 12.80 -30.22
CA LEU A 104 -1.87 12.47 -31.43
C LEU A 104 -2.82 11.28 -31.22
N PHE A 105 -2.49 10.37 -30.30
CA PHE A 105 -3.19 9.10 -30.08
C PHE A 105 -3.84 8.99 -28.69
N GLY A 106 -4.10 10.14 -28.06
CA GLY A 106 -4.59 10.26 -26.69
C GLY A 106 -3.55 10.85 -25.75
N ALA A 107 -3.89 10.90 -24.46
CA ALA A 107 -2.94 11.28 -23.42
C ALA A 107 -1.87 10.17 -23.27
N PHE A 108 -0.63 10.61 -23.11
CA PHE A 108 0.54 9.76 -22.86
C PHE A 108 1.24 10.30 -21.60
N SER A 109 2.14 9.53 -20.99
CA SER A 109 2.88 9.90 -19.78
C SER A 109 4.30 10.39 -20.09
N GLY A 110 5.05 10.76 -19.05
CA GLY A 110 6.44 11.19 -19.25
C GLY A 110 6.59 12.42 -20.14
N LYS A 111 7.60 12.37 -21.01
CA LYS A 111 7.94 13.45 -21.97
C LYS A 111 7.62 13.05 -23.40
N GLY A 112 7.49 11.77 -23.69
CA GLY A 112 7.18 11.27 -25.01
C GLY A 112 6.72 9.82 -25.03
N TRP A 113 6.75 9.23 -26.21
CA TRP A 113 6.40 7.83 -26.44
C TRP A 113 7.18 7.30 -27.66
N LEU A 114 7.39 5.99 -27.71
CA LEU A 114 8.14 5.32 -28.78
C LEU A 114 7.24 4.96 -29.95
N HIS A 115 7.71 5.25 -31.16
CA HIS A 115 7.00 5.00 -32.41
C HIS A 115 7.84 4.16 -33.38
N ALA A 116 7.27 3.08 -33.90
CA ALA A 116 7.77 2.38 -35.08
C ALA A 116 7.16 3.02 -36.32
N THR A 117 7.98 3.49 -37.25
CA THR A 117 7.49 4.28 -38.40
C THR A 117 6.83 3.41 -39.46
N THR A 118 7.59 2.88 -40.42
CA THR A 118 7.05 2.23 -41.64
C THR A 118 7.29 0.73 -41.67
N THR A 119 8.21 0.22 -40.86
CA THR A 119 8.56 -1.19 -40.78
C THR A 119 8.34 -1.71 -39.37
N GLN A 120 8.25 -3.04 -39.24
CA GLN A 120 8.29 -3.67 -37.94
C GLN A 120 9.63 -3.38 -37.25
N THR A 121 9.59 -2.91 -36.00
CA THR A 121 10.78 -2.44 -35.27
C THR A 121 10.90 -3.19 -33.95
N ALA A 122 12.06 -3.82 -33.72
CA ALA A 122 12.41 -4.33 -32.41
C ALA A 122 12.89 -3.17 -31.53
N VAL A 123 12.39 -3.14 -30.30
CA VAL A 123 12.76 -2.17 -29.27
C VAL A 123 13.21 -2.94 -28.04
N HIS A 124 14.40 -2.64 -27.54
CA HIS A 124 15.02 -3.26 -26.39
C HIS A 124 14.93 -2.30 -25.21
N PHE A 125 14.48 -2.82 -24.07
CA PHE A 125 14.31 -2.08 -22.83
C PHE A 125 15.24 -2.64 -21.76
N LYS A 126 15.75 -1.74 -20.91
CA LYS A 126 16.53 -2.09 -19.74
C LYS A 126 15.99 -1.33 -18.52
N VAL A 127 15.57 -2.07 -17.49
CA VAL A 127 15.00 -1.50 -16.26
C VAL A 127 15.52 -2.21 -15.03
N LEU A 128 15.47 -1.53 -13.88
CA LEU A 128 15.84 -2.11 -12.58
C LEU A 128 14.57 -2.52 -11.80
N ILE A 129 14.49 -3.77 -11.37
CA ILE A 129 13.39 -4.30 -10.56
C ILE A 129 13.92 -4.58 -9.14
N PRO A 130 13.57 -3.75 -8.13
CA PRO A 130 14.21 -3.83 -6.82
C PRO A 130 13.91 -5.09 -6.01
N VAL A 131 12.80 -5.77 -6.28
CA VAL A 131 12.35 -6.93 -5.49
C VAL A 131 11.90 -8.05 -6.41
N SER A 132 12.40 -9.26 -6.17
CA SER A 132 12.01 -10.42 -6.97
C SER A 132 10.57 -10.84 -6.72
N GLY A 133 9.94 -11.48 -7.71
CA GLY A 133 8.69 -12.22 -7.52
C GLY A 133 7.75 -12.19 -8.72
N LYS A 134 6.48 -12.50 -8.48
CA LYS A 134 5.47 -12.65 -9.52
C LYS A 134 4.72 -11.34 -9.76
N TYR A 135 4.96 -10.73 -10.91
CA TYR A 135 4.36 -9.47 -11.34
C TYR A 135 3.31 -9.70 -12.43
N ILE A 136 2.25 -8.92 -12.39
CA ILE A 136 1.37 -8.65 -13.52
C ILE A 136 2.08 -7.59 -14.38
N PHE A 137 2.37 -7.94 -15.63
CA PHE A 137 2.92 -7.01 -16.61
C PHE A 137 1.79 -6.28 -17.33
N LYS A 138 1.83 -4.96 -17.30
CA LYS A 138 0.90 -4.07 -18.00
C LYS A 138 1.66 -3.17 -18.95
N VAL A 139 1.02 -2.83 -20.06
CA VAL A 139 1.59 -1.98 -21.09
C VAL A 139 0.54 -0.96 -21.53
N THR A 140 0.96 0.29 -21.69
CA THR A 140 0.21 1.33 -22.40
C THR A 140 0.81 1.49 -23.79
N ALA A 141 0.09 1.03 -24.80
CA ALA A 141 0.59 0.97 -26.18
C ALA A 141 -0.53 1.18 -27.21
N LYS A 142 -0.16 1.32 -28.48
CA LYS A 142 -1.07 1.30 -29.64
C LYS A 142 -0.52 0.40 -30.75
N GLY A 143 -1.41 -0.07 -31.61
CA GLY A 143 -1.08 -0.91 -32.76
C GLY A 143 -1.34 -2.38 -32.49
N ASP A 144 -1.50 -3.14 -33.57
CA ASP A 144 -1.96 -4.51 -33.51
C ASP A 144 -0.82 -5.52 -33.66
N SER A 145 -1.00 -6.71 -33.08
CA SER A 145 -0.03 -7.81 -33.20
C SER A 145 1.37 -7.48 -32.68
N GLN A 146 1.50 -6.62 -31.68
CA GLN A 146 2.76 -6.42 -30.96
C GLN A 146 3.17 -7.74 -30.27
N ILE A 147 4.47 -8.02 -30.26
CA ILE A 147 5.03 -9.18 -29.55
C ILE A 147 5.98 -8.69 -28.47
N TRP A 148 5.69 -9.04 -27.21
CA TRP A 148 6.48 -8.67 -26.04
C TRP A 148 7.19 -9.90 -25.50
N SER A 149 8.52 -9.85 -25.35
CA SER A 149 9.32 -10.93 -24.79
C SER A 149 9.92 -10.50 -23.46
N VAL A 150 9.31 -10.90 -22.35
CA VAL A 150 9.65 -10.44 -20.98
C VAL A 150 9.90 -11.64 -20.07
N ALA A 151 11.08 -11.67 -19.43
CA ALA A 151 11.48 -12.74 -18.50
C ALA A 151 11.25 -14.16 -19.08
N GLY A 152 11.65 -14.36 -20.34
CA GLY A 152 11.50 -15.63 -21.06
C GLY A 152 10.08 -15.98 -21.52
N LYS A 153 9.09 -15.09 -21.33
CA LYS A 153 7.71 -15.28 -21.83
C LYS A 153 7.41 -14.35 -22.98
N ALA A 154 6.73 -14.87 -24.01
CA ALA A 154 6.23 -14.09 -25.13
C ALA A 154 4.73 -13.82 -25.00
N PHE A 155 4.32 -12.56 -25.22
CA PHE A 155 2.92 -12.14 -25.25
C PHE A 155 2.64 -11.50 -26.61
N ARG A 156 1.61 -11.98 -27.32
CA ARG A 156 1.10 -11.32 -28.52
C ARG A 156 -0.16 -10.55 -28.15
N GLN A 157 -0.18 -9.25 -28.40
CA GLN A 157 -1.30 -8.38 -28.03
C GLN A 157 -1.59 -7.35 -29.12
N SER A 158 -2.88 -7.04 -29.29
CA SER A 158 -3.36 -5.91 -30.09
C SER A 158 -3.93 -4.84 -29.18
N PHE A 159 -3.54 -3.59 -29.41
CA PHE A 159 -3.90 -2.44 -28.57
C PHE A 159 -4.84 -1.45 -29.28
N GLY A 160 -5.12 -1.64 -30.57
CA GLY A 160 -5.99 -0.75 -31.35
C GLY A 160 -5.29 0.52 -31.85
N ASP A 161 -6.07 1.52 -32.23
CA ASP A 161 -5.60 2.76 -32.88
C ASP A 161 -5.15 3.87 -31.89
N LYS A 162 -5.48 3.72 -30.61
CA LYS A 162 -5.19 4.68 -29.53
C LYS A 162 -4.40 4.01 -28.40
N PHE A 163 -3.77 4.82 -27.56
CA PHE A 163 -3.14 4.30 -26.36
C PHE A 163 -4.16 3.67 -25.42
N SER A 164 -3.91 2.43 -25.03
CA SER A 164 -4.69 1.72 -24.04
C SER A 164 -3.78 0.94 -23.09
N GLU A 165 -4.07 1.01 -21.78
CA GLU A 165 -3.41 0.15 -20.79
C GLU A 165 -4.03 -1.25 -20.84
N THR A 166 -3.21 -2.26 -21.12
CA THR A 166 -3.63 -3.66 -21.16
C THR A 166 -2.72 -4.51 -20.28
N SER A 167 -3.31 -5.45 -19.53
CA SER A 167 -2.56 -6.46 -18.79
C SER A 167 -2.22 -7.64 -19.70
N LEU A 168 -0.92 -7.90 -19.90
CA LEU A 168 -0.46 -8.97 -20.78
C LEU A 168 -0.42 -10.33 -20.08
N GLY A 169 -0.17 -10.34 -18.76
CA GLY A 169 -0.18 -11.56 -17.97
C GLY A 169 0.78 -11.51 -16.78
N GLN A 170 1.05 -12.67 -16.19
CA GLN A 170 1.95 -12.80 -15.04
C GLN A 170 3.33 -13.36 -15.42
N VAL A 171 4.38 -12.69 -14.94
CA VAL A 171 5.79 -13.04 -15.12
C VAL A 171 6.47 -13.17 -13.76
N PHE A 172 7.41 -14.09 -13.61
CA PHE A 172 8.32 -14.09 -12.47
C PHE A 172 9.57 -13.30 -12.88
N ILE A 173 9.94 -12.31 -12.08
CA ILE A 173 11.06 -11.41 -12.37
C ILE A 173 12.03 -11.51 -11.18
N PRO A 174 13.31 -11.86 -11.41
CA PRO A 174 14.34 -11.76 -10.37
C PRO A 174 14.58 -10.30 -9.98
N ALA A 175 15.20 -10.07 -8.81
CA ALA A 175 15.63 -8.72 -8.45
C ALA A 175 16.83 -8.33 -9.34
N GLY A 176 16.99 -7.03 -9.60
CA GLY A 176 18.10 -6.49 -10.39
C GLY A 176 17.69 -6.02 -11.78
N GLU A 177 18.66 -5.94 -12.68
CA GLU A 177 18.44 -5.49 -14.05
C GLU A 177 17.61 -6.51 -14.84
N LEU A 178 16.56 -6.03 -15.50
CA LEU A 178 15.72 -6.76 -16.42
C LEU A 178 15.89 -6.17 -17.82
N GLU A 179 16.40 -6.99 -18.72
CA GLU A 179 16.44 -6.71 -20.15
C GLU A 179 15.32 -7.49 -20.85
N PHE A 180 14.60 -6.81 -21.74
CA PHE A 180 13.48 -7.40 -22.47
C PHE A 180 13.20 -6.59 -23.73
N ASN A 181 12.37 -7.11 -24.62
CA ASN A 181 12.12 -6.43 -25.89
C ASN A 181 10.65 -6.51 -26.35
N ALA A 182 10.27 -5.57 -27.19
CA ALA A 182 9.01 -5.57 -27.92
C ALA A 182 9.28 -5.52 -29.43
N LEU A 183 8.46 -6.22 -30.20
CA LEU A 183 8.43 -6.13 -31.65
C LEU A 183 7.18 -5.35 -32.03
N LEU A 184 7.38 -4.09 -32.41
CA LEU A 184 6.31 -3.16 -32.76
C LEU A 184 5.97 -3.32 -34.25
N PRO A 185 4.70 -3.44 -34.64
CA PRO A 185 4.29 -3.41 -36.04
C PRO A 185 4.62 -2.04 -36.66
N PRO A 186 4.54 -1.89 -38.00
CA PRO A 186 4.48 -0.57 -38.62
C PRO A 186 3.41 0.31 -37.95
N ASP A 187 3.74 1.57 -37.69
CA ASP A 187 2.94 2.51 -36.92
C ASP A 187 2.64 2.08 -35.46
N GLY A 188 3.23 1.00 -34.96
CA GLY A 188 3.09 0.58 -33.56
C GLY A 188 3.74 1.58 -32.59
N ALA A 189 3.19 1.70 -31.39
CA ALA A 189 3.75 2.61 -30.40
C ALA A 189 3.66 2.08 -28.97
N VAL A 190 4.55 2.57 -28.11
CA VAL A 190 4.61 2.28 -26.67
C VAL A 190 4.80 3.59 -25.92
N ASP A 191 3.93 3.84 -24.95
CA ASP A 191 4.04 4.96 -24.02
C ASP A 191 4.79 4.53 -22.76
N SER A 192 4.23 3.57 -22.02
CA SER A 192 4.77 3.14 -20.74
C SER A 192 4.47 1.68 -20.45
N PHE A 193 5.16 1.11 -19.47
CA PHE A 193 4.87 -0.22 -18.97
C PHE A 193 5.00 -0.28 -17.45
N VAL A 194 4.26 -1.19 -16.82
CA VAL A 194 4.15 -1.30 -15.37
C VAL A 194 4.24 -2.76 -14.94
N PHE A 195 5.06 -3.02 -13.93
CA PHE A 195 5.10 -4.30 -13.22
C PHE A 195 4.37 -4.14 -11.89
N VAL A 196 3.29 -4.90 -11.69
CA VAL A 196 2.44 -4.83 -10.49
C VAL A 196 2.42 -6.17 -9.77
N ALA A 197 2.88 -6.23 -8.51
CA ALA A 197 2.72 -7.41 -7.65
C ALA A 197 1.96 -7.03 -6.37
N PRO A 198 1.36 -8.02 -5.65
CA PRO A 198 0.81 -7.79 -4.33
C PRO A 198 1.86 -7.13 -3.42
N ALA A 199 1.46 -6.08 -2.70
CA ALA A 199 2.36 -5.38 -1.79
C ALA A 199 2.77 -6.28 -0.62
N ASN A 200 4.03 -6.16 -0.21
CA ASN A 200 4.51 -6.73 1.04
C ASN A 200 4.14 -5.79 2.20
N SER A 201 4.17 -6.30 3.43
CA SER A 201 4.12 -5.42 4.60
C SER A 201 5.36 -4.51 4.61
N PRO A 202 5.20 -3.20 4.81
CA PRO A 202 6.33 -2.29 4.90
C PRO A 202 7.20 -2.61 6.12
N VAL A 203 8.51 -2.57 5.93
CA VAL A 203 9.54 -2.71 6.96
C VAL A 203 10.01 -1.32 7.33
N GLU A 204 9.42 -0.75 8.37
CA GLU A 204 9.68 0.63 8.80
C GLU A 204 9.40 0.81 10.30
N PRO A 205 9.77 1.93 10.92
CA PRO A 205 9.23 2.32 12.22
C PRO A 205 7.72 2.56 12.13
N LEU A 206 6.99 2.51 13.24
CA LEU A 206 5.54 2.71 13.25
C LEU A 206 5.14 4.09 12.71
N ALA A 207 5.96 5.11 12.95
CA ALA A 207 5.77 6.47 12.44
C ALA A 207 6.34 6.69 11.02
N GLY A 208 6.81 5.63 10.35
CA GLY A 208 7.54 5.71 9.08
C GLY A 208 9.01 6.08 9.27
N TRP A 209 9.74 6.09 8.16
CA TRP A 209 11.17 6.40 8.14
C TRP A 209 11.45 7.90 8.31
N ALA A 210 12.33 8.24 9.26
CA ALA A 210 12.94 9.55 9.39
C ALA A 210 14.45 9.42 9.16
N THR A 211 14.88 9.40 7.89
CA THR A 211 16.23 8.95 7.48
C THR A 211 17.37 9.71 8.14
N SER A 212 17.20 11.00 8.41
CA SER A 212 18.18 11.86 9.06
C SER A 212 18.17 11.78 10.59
N ALA A 213 17.15 11.19 11.19
CA ALA A 213 17.01 11.08 12.64
C ALA A 213 17.98 10.03 13.22
N PRO A 214 18.46 10.23 14.45
CA PRO A 214 19.21 9.20 15.17
C PRO A 214 18.43 7.90 15.28
N LEU A 215 19.12 6.78 15.16
CA LEU A 215 18.56 5.45 15.36
C LEU A 215 18.38 5.20 16.86
N THR A 216 17.12 5.15 17.30
CA THR A 216 16.76 4.80 18.68
C THR A 216 16.46 3.30 18.80
N ALA A 217 16.58 2.77 20.02
CA ALA A 217 16.24 1.38 20.31
C ALA A 217 14.76 1.08 20.03
N ALA A 218 13.86 2.04 20.28
CA ALA A 218 12.44 1.93 19.90
C ALA A 218 12.27 1.68 18.39
N ALA A 219 12.85 2.54 17.54
CA ALA A 219 12.75 2.41 16.09
C ALA A 219 13.38 1.11 15.58
N LEU A 220 14.53 0.70 16.13
CA LEU A 220 15.17 -0.57 15.79
C LEU A 220 14.23 -1.76 16.05
N ASN A 221 13.62 -1.83 17.23
CA ASN A 221 12.75 -2.94 17.60
C ASN A 221 11.43 -2.94 16.80
N GLU A 222 10.86 -1.78 16.51
CA GLU A 222 9.69 -1.66 15.63
C GLU A 222 9.97 -2.20 14.23
N VAL A 223 11.11 -1.82 13.65
CA VAL A 223 11.51 -2.27 12.32
C VAL A 223 11.73 -3.78 12.31
N PHE A 224 12.44 -4.31 13.30
CA PHE A 224 12.71 -5.75 13.42
C PHE A 224 11.44 -6.58 13.59
N ALA A 225 10.50 -6.13 14.44
CA ALA A 225 9.22 -6.79 14.60
C ALA A 225 8.43 -6.82 13.27
N SER A 226 8.50 -5.74 12.48
CA SER A 226 7.92 -5.71 11.13
C SER A 226 8.59 -6.70 10.18
N SER A 227 9.93 -6.68 10.12
CA SER A 227 10.72 -7.57 9.23
C SER A 227 10.43 -9.04 9.51
N LEU A 228 10.30 -9.40 10.78
CA LEU A 228 10.01 -10.76 11.21
C LEU A 228 8.52 -11.13 11.09
N GLY A 229 7.64 -10.13 10.95
CA GLY A 229 6.19 -10.31 10.90
C GLY A 229 5.62 -10.88 12.21
N ILE A 230 6.19 -10.47 13.36
CA ILE A 230 5.84 -10.99 14.69
C ILE A 230 4.95 -10.06 15.51
N GLU A 231 4.46 -8.97 14.92
CA GLU A 231 3.61 -7.98 15.61
C GLU A 231 2.28 -8.57 16.12
N SER A 232 1.83 -9.69 15.57
CA SER A 232 0.69 -10.44 16.11
C SER A 232 0.93 -10.97 17.54
N SER A 233 2.20 -11.11 17.93
CA SER A 233 2.63 -11.55 19.26
C SER A 233 2.65 -10.41 20.30
N LEU A 234 2.42 -9.16 19.88
CA LEU A 234 2.24 -8.07 20.82
C LEU A 234 1.01 -8.36 21.72
N PRO A 235 1.08 -8.05 23.03
CA PRO A 235 -0.06 -8.18 23.92
C PRO A 235 -1.24 -7.31 23.46
N ASP A 236 -2.46 -7.76 23.73
CA ASP A 236 -3.65 -6.93 23.54
C ASP A 236 -3.66 -5.78 24.57
N ASP A 237 -4.06 -4.57 24.14
CA ASP A 237 -4.22 -3.42 25.02
C ASP A 237 -5.58 -3.51 25.73
N SER A 238 -5.60 -4.04 26.95
CA SER A 238 -6.83 -4.19 27.74
C SER A 238 -7.48 -2.86 28.14
N SER A 239 -6.76 -1.73 28.00
CA SER A 239 -7.33 -0.40 28.23
C SER A 239 -8.07 0.14 27.01
N TYR A 240 -7.87 -0.46 25.83
CA TYR A 240 -8.55 -0.10 24.61
C TYR A 240 -9.91 -0.81 24.53
N THR A 241 -10.99 -0.05 24.42
CA THR A 241 -12.32 -0.63 24.22
C THR A 241 -12.45 -1.08 22.76
N ALA A 242 -12.75 -2.37 22.55
CA ALA A 242 -12.93 -2.93 21.22
C ALA A 242 -14.00 -2.15 20.44
N LYS A 243 -13.64 -1.65 19.27
CA LYS A 243 -14.55 -0.93 18.38
C LYS A 243 -15.22 -1.92 17.44
N THR A 244 -16.55 -1.91 17.42
CA THR A 244 -17.33 -2.69 16.46
C THR A 244 -17.90 -1.75 15.41
N VAL A 245 -17.65 -2.04 14.13
CA VAL A 245 -18.19 -1.30 12.98
C VAL A 245 -19.19 -2.21 12.26
N GLU A 246 -20.45 -1.80 12.21
CA GLU A 246 -21.47 -2.54 11.46
C GLU A 246 -21.25 -2.34 9.96
N ALA A 247 -21.23 -3.43 9.20
CA ALA A 247 -21.10 -3.32 7.75
C ALA A 247 -22.30 -2.58 7.14
N ALA A 248 -23.47 -2.70 7.77
CA ALA A 248 -24.68 -1.98 7.39
C ALA A 248 -24.62 -0.46 7.56
N SER A 249 -23.61 0.08 8.26
CA SER A 249 -23.43 1.52 8.45
C SER A 249 -22.94 2.28 7.21
N LEU A 250 -22.71 1.58 6.10
CA LEU A 250 -22.30 2.19 4.85
C LEU A 250 -23.31 3.20 4.31
N SER A 251 -22.84 4.43 4.06
CA SER A 251 -23.65 5.50 3.47
C SER A 251 -24.21 5.15 2.09
N LYS A 252 -23.49 4.31 1.34
CA LYS A 252 -23.91 3.83 0.01
C LYS A 252 -23.58 2.35 -0.15
N ILE A 253 -24.62 1.53 -0.20
CA ILE A 253 -24.50 0.10 -0.50
C ILE A 253 -24.27 -0.07 -2.00
N PRO A 254 -23.25 -0.83 -2.45
CA PRO A 254 -23.04 -1.07 -3.87
C PRO A 254 -24.21 -1.86 -4.46
N GLN A 255 -24.52 -1.65 -5.74
CA GLN A 255 -25.60 -2.38 -6.44
C GLN A 255 -25.39 -3.90 -6.49
N THR A 256 -24.17 -4.37 -6.18
CA THR A 256 -23.81 -5.78 -6.10
C THR A 256 -24.02 -6.39 -4.71
N ALA A 257 -24.55 -5.63 -3.75
CA ALA A 257 -24.87 -6.08 -2.40
C ALA A 257 -26.25 -5.58 -1.94
N ARG A 258 -26.76 -6.17 -0.87
CA ARG A 258 -28.00 -5.77 -0.18
C ARG A 258 -27.89 -5.97 1.32
N LEU A 259 -28.72 -5.26 2.07
CA LEU A 259 -28.94 -5.54 3.49
C LEU A 259 -29.87 -6.74 3.67
N THR A 260 -29.67 -7.45 4.76
CA THR A 260 -30.57 -8.51 5.23
C THR A 260 -30.49 -8.61 6.75
N ASP A 261 -31.57 -9.07 7.36
CA ASP A 261 -31.74 -9.38 8.77
C ASP A 261 -31.86 -10.90 9.01
N THR A 262 -31.67 -11.70 7.95
CA THR A 262 -31.88 -13.15 8.02
C THR A 262 -30.93 -13.80 9.02
N GLN A 263 -31.48 -14.71 9.83
CA GLN A 263 -30.72 -15.49 10.81
C GLN A 263 -30.42 -16.92 10.31
N LEU A 264 -30.79 -17.23 9.06
CA LEU A 264 -30.60 -18.56 8.47
C LEU A 264 -29.13 -19.00 8.39
N LEU A 265 -28.21 -18.04 8.38
CA LEU A 265 -26.76 -18.28 8.31
C LEU A 265 -26.07 -18.06 9.67
N GLY A 266 -26.83 -18.03 10.76
CA GLY A 266 -26.36 -17.75 12.11
C GLY A 266 -26.89 -16.43 12.66
N LYS A 267 -26.81 -16.23 13.98
CA LYS A 267 -27.30 -15.01 14.65
C LYS A 267 -26.33 -13.83 14.41
N PRO A 268 -26.73 -12.77 13.68
CA PRO A 268 -25.89 -11.60 13.49
C PRO A 268 -25.67 -10.82 14.81
N VAL A 269 -24.61 -10.02 14.86
CA VAL A 269 -24.36 -9.03 15.93
C VAL A 269 -25.17 -7.77 15.66
N ALA A 270 -25.14 -7.26 14.42
CA ALA A 270 -25.89 -6.09 14.02
C ALA A 270 -27.36 -6.44 13.71
N ALA A 271 -28.22 -5.43 13.69
CA ALA A 271 -29.63 -5.60 13.30
C ALA A 271 -29.79 -5.98 11.82
N ASN A 272 -28.91 -5.44 10.97
CA ASN A 272 -28.82 -5.77 9.55
C ASN A 272 -27.35 -6.03 9.19
N TRP A 273 -27.14 -6.92 8.23
CA TRP A 273 -25.83 -7.23 7.70
C TRP A 273 -25.81 -7.23 6.17
N LEU A 274 -24.64 -7.09 5.58
CA LEU A 274 -24.48 -6.98 4.13
C LEU A 274 -24.25 -8.34 3.49
N ARG A 275 -24.96 -8.59 2.39
CA ARG A 275 -24.82 -9.80 1.57
C ARG A 275 -24.63 -9.44 0.10
N ALA A 276 -23.61 -10.03 -0.52
CA ALA A 276 -23.35 -9.91 -1.94
C ALA A 276 -24.36 -10.70 -2.79
N PHE A 277 -24.57 -10.27 -4.02
CA PHE A 277 -25.30 -11.04 -5.03
C PHE A 277 -24.42 -12.16 -5.65
N GLN A 278 -24.90 -12.78 -6.72
CA GLN A 278 -24.25 -13.91 -7.41
C GLN A 278 -22.89 -13.54 -8.04
N THR A 279 -22.62 -12.27 -8.28
CA THR A 279 -21.34 -11.80 -8.84
C THR A 279 -20.28 -11.46 -7.79
N GLY A 280 -20.61 -11.59 -6.50
CA GLY A 280 -19.80 -11.03 -5.41
C GLY A 280 -19.92 -9.50 -5.33
N ALA A 281 -19.19 -8.89 -4.40
CA ALA A 281 -19.22 -7.44 -4.19
C ALA A 281 -17.87 -6.92 -3.70
N ASN A 282 -17.51 -5.70 -4.11
CA ASN A 282 -16.40 -4.95 -3.52
C ASN A 282 -16.99 -3.86 -2.63
N ILE A 283 -16.54 -3.80 -1.39
CA ILE A 283 -17.05 -2.92 -0.34
C ILE A 283 -15.87 -2.19 0.30
N SER A 284 -16.06 -0.92 0.64
CA SER A 284 -15.03 -0.11 1.30
C SER A 284 -15.62 0.53 2.55
N LEU A 285 -15.16 0.12 3.72
CA LEU A 285 -15.69 0.52 5.02
C LEU A 285 -14.75 1.53 5.70
N PRO A 286 -15.23 2.71 6.11
CA PRO A 286 -14.46 3.63 6.91
C PRO A 286 -14.30 3.12 8.34
N ILE A 287 -13.08 3.15 8.87
CA ILE A 287 -12.72 2.79 10.24
C ILE A 287 -11.90 3.93 10.83
N ASP A 288 -12.47 4.65 11.81
CA ASP A 288 -11.71 5.68 12.52
C ASP A 288 -10.80 5.07 13.57
N ILE A 289 -9.54 5.49 13.52
CA ILE A 289 -8.45 5.08 14.38
C ILE A 289 -8.01 6.27 15.22
N GLU A 290 -8.01 6.11 16.54
CA GLU A 290 -7.80 7.22 17.49
C GLU A 290 -6.33 7.63 17.60
N SER A 291 -5.42 6.67 17.43
CA SER A 291 -3.98 6.83 17.56
C SER A 291 -3.23 5.91 16.61
N LEU A 292 -2.08 6.35 16.13
CA LEU A 292 -1.15 5.48 15.40
C LEU A 292 -0.82 4.25 16.27
N GLY A 293 -0.89 3.05 15.70
CA GLY A 293 -0.72 1.81 16.46
C GLY A 293 -0.82 0.55 15.62
N VAL A 294 -0.64 -0.59 16.28
CA VAL A 294 -0.92 -1.91 15.71
C VAL A 294 -2.30 -2.35 16.17
N TYR A 295 -3.15 -2.70 15.20
CA TYR A 295 -4.53 -3.11 15.43
C TYR A 295 -4.78 -4.51 14.88
N ARG A 296 -5.46 -5.35 15.65
CA ARG A 296 -5.98 -6.63 15.18
C ARG A 296 -7.38 -6.41 14.62
N ILE A 297 -7.62 -6.97 13.44
CA ILE A 297 -8.87 -6.82 12.70
C ILE A 297 -9.52 -8.19 12.57
N ARG A 298 -10.74 -8.31 13.09
CA ARG A 298 -11.58 -9.50 12.92
C ARG A 298 -12.86 -9.12 12.22
N VAL A 299 -13.35 -10.00 11.36
CA VAL A 299 -14.57 -9.77 10.60
C VAL A 299 -15.51 -10.93 10.83
N ARG A 300 -16.78 -10.64 11.12
CA ARG A 300 -17.82 -11.65 11.16
C ARG A 300 -18.44 -11.80 9.78
N ALA A 301 -18.14 -12.90 9.09
CA ALA A 301 -18.48 -13.09 7.69
C ALA A 301 -18.91 -14.53 7.36
N VAL A 302 -19.48 -14.71 6.18
CA VAL A 302 -19.96 -15.98 5.62
C VAL A 302 -19.68 -16.05 4.11
N GLY A 303 -19.34 -17.23 3.59
CA GLY A 303 -19.04 -17.44 2.16
C GLY A 303 -17.96 -18.50 1.94
N SER A 304 -17.33 -18.49 0.76
CA SER A 304 -16.19 -19.36 0.44
C SER A 304 -14.84 -18.76 0.87
N GLU A 305 -14.62 -17.48 0.55
CA GLU A 305 -13.40 -16.75 0.87
C GLU A 305 -13.68 -15.26 1.03
N LEU A 306 -12.85 -14.58 1.81
CA LEU A 306 -12.87 -13.12 1.97
C LEU A 306 -11.48 -12.58 1.65
N THR A 307 -11.37 -11.70 0.66
CA THR A 307 -10.18 -10.84 0.54
C THR A 307 -10.46 -9.52 1.23
N ALA A 308 -9.60 -9.12 2.16
CA ALA A 308 -9.79 -7.92 2.96
C ALA A 308 -8.47 -7.22 3.26
N GLY A 309 -8.47 -5.90 3.39
CA GLY A 309 -7.28 -5.16 3.84
C GLY A 309 -7.34 -3.66 3.64
N PHE A 310 -6.22 -2.99 3.92
CA PHE A 310 -6.08 -1.54 3.83
C PHE A 310 -5.12 -1.17 2.71
N GLY A 311 -5.56 -0.31 1.79
CA GLY A 311 -4.79 0.06 0.60
C GLY A 311 -4.39 -1.18 -0.21
N ASN A 312 -3.08 -1.33 -0.47
CA ASN A 312 -2.52 -2.44 -1.24
C ASN A 312 -2.25 -3.69 -0.40
N ARG A 313 -2.33 -3.59 0.94
CA ARG A 313 -2.09 -4.72 1.83
C ARG A 313 -3.40 -5.47 2.06
N THR A 314 -3.51 -6.63 1.44
CA THR A 314 -4.70 -7.50 1.53
C THR A 314 -4.34 -8.90 2.01
N VAL A 315 -5.29 -9.55 2.66
CA VAL A 315 -5.23 -10.96 3.05
C VAL A 315 -6.46 -11.67 2.50
N THR A 316 -6.28 -12.90 2.02
CA THR A 316 -7.40 -13.78 1.67
C THR A 316 -7.53 -14.86 2.74
N LYS A 317 -8.72 -14.99 3.30
CA LYS A 317 -9.04 -15.99 4.33
C LYS A 317 -10.21 -16.85 3.86
N PRO A 318 -10.16 -18.18 4.07
CA PRO A 318 -11.33 -19.02 3.85
C PRO A 318 -12.45 -18.62 4.81
N LEU A 319 -13.69 -18.71 4.34
CA LEU A 319 -14.89 -18.48 5.13
C LEU A 319 -15.65 -19.80 5.34
N THR A 320 -16.65 -19.76 6.22
CA THR A 320 -17.56 -20.87 6.49
C THR A 320 -18.95 -20.62 5.91
N ALA A 321 -19.77 -21.66 5.83
CA ALA A 321 -21.16 -21.57 5.37
C ALA A 321 -22.12 -20.84 6.33
N SER A 322 -21.67 -20.57 7.56
CA SER A 322 -22.36 -19.75 8.57
C SER A 322 -21.51 -18.55 8.98
N LEU A 323 -22.15 -17.49 9.50
CA LEU A 323 -21.52 -16.31 10.08
C LEU A 323 -20.58 -16.70 11.22
N ASN A 324 -19.28 -16.53 10.98
CA ASN A 324 -18.24 -16.80 11.97
C ASN A 324 -17.22 -15.66 11.99
N TRP A 325 -16.52 -15.52 13.11
CA TRP A 325 -15.41 -14.59 13.23
C TRP A 325 -14.18 -15.13 12.50
N VAL A 326 -13.62 -14.29 11.63
CA VAL A 326 -12.41 -14.59 10.88
C VAL A 326 -11.38 -13.52 11.22
N ASP A 327 -10.20 -13.98 11.63
CA ASP A 327 -9.07 -13.12 11.95
C ASP A 327 -8.30 -12.75 10.68
N LEU A 328 -8.30 -11.46 10.34
CA LEU A 328 -7.55 -10.92 9.21
C LEU A 328 -6.09 -10.65 9.58
N GLY A 329 -5.74 -10.69 10.87
CA GLY A 329 -4.41 -10.42 11.39
C GLY A 329 -4.25 -9.00 11.92
N THR A 330 -2.99 -8.60 12.08
CA THR A 330 -2.60 -7.28 12.60
C THR A 330 -2.19 -6.33 11.49
N PHE A 331 -2.60 -5.07 11.61
CA PHE A 331 -2.30 -3.98 10.70
C PHE A 331 -1.75 -2.79 11.47
N ARG A 332 -0.73 -2.14 10.91
CA ARG A 332 -0.29 -0.81 11.36
C ARG A 332 -1.21 0.21 10.75
N LEU A 333 -1.93 0.96 11.58
CA LEU A 333 -2.90 1.94 11.09
C LEU A 333 -2.57 3.33 11.64
N PRO A 334 -2.47 4.36 10.78
CA PRO A 334 -2.32 5.74 11.22
C PRO A 334 -3.60 6.23 11.90
N LYS A 335 -3.46 7.27 12.72
CA LYS A 335 -4.60 8.02 13.28
C LYS A 335 -5.44 8.61 12.14
N GLY A 336 -6.77 8.55 12.28
CA GLY A 336 -7.74 9.08 11.33
C GLY A 336 -8.63 7.98 10.73
N THR A 337 -9.40 8.34 9.71
CA THR A 337 -10.30 7.40 9.02
C THR A 337 -9.52 6.59 7.99
N ASN A 338 -9.46 5.28 8.19
CA ASN A 338 -8.83 4.32 7.30
C ASN A 338 -9.91 3.56 6.52
N SER A 339 -9.61 3.15 5.29
CA SER A 339 -10.55 2.42 4.44
C SER A 339 -10.21 0.92 4.43
N LEU A 340 -11.08 0.11 5.05
CA LEU A 340 -11.02 -1.35 4.95
C LEU A 340 -11.77 -1.80 3.69
N ASN A 341 -11.01 -2.26 2.70
CA ASN A 341 -11.55 -2.81 1.47
C ASN A 341 -11.83 -4.30 1.64
N LEU A 342 -13.04 -4.73 1.31
CA LEU A 342 -13.51 -6.11 1.35
C LEU A 342 -13.96 -6.53 -0.05
N LYS A 343 -13.50 -7.68 -0.52
CA LYS A 343 -14.03 -8.39 -1.69
C LYS A 343 -14.78 -9.61 -1.18
N LEU A 344 -16.11 -9.52 -1.23
CA LEU A 344 -17.01 -10.59 -0.86
C LEU A 344 -17.18 -11.58 -2.02
N PRO A 345 -17.24 -12.89 -1.73
CA PRO A 345 -17.50 -13.90 -2.74
C PRO A 345 -18.97 -13.86 -3.15
N PRO A 346 -19.35 -14.50 -4.28
CA PRO A 346 -20.74 -14.75 -4.63
C PRO A 346 -21.58 -15.22 -3.45
N THR A 347 -22.70 -14.56 -3.20
CA THR A 347 -23.67 -14.86 -2.13
C THR A 347 -23.15 -14.76 -0.68
N GLY A 348 -21.87 -14.45 -0.48
CA GLY A 348 -21.26 -14.24 0.82
C GLY A 348 -21.72 -12.94 1.47
N GLY A 349 -21.29 -12.70 2.70
CA GLY A 349 -21.67 -11.49 3.41
C GLY A 349 -20.83 -11.20 4.65
N VAL A 350 -21.02 -10.01 5.18
CA VAL A 350 -20.32 -9.44 6.32
C VAL A 350 -21.30 -8.73 7.24
N ASP A 351 -21.16 -9.00 8.54
CA ASP A 351 -22.01 -8.48 9.61
C ASP A 351 -21.34 -7.31 10.31
N VAL A 352 -20.29 -7.60 11.07
CA VAL A 352 -19.54 -6.60 11.83
C VAL A 352 -18.04 -6.79 11.68
N ILE A 353 -17.31 -5.70 11.92
CA ILE A 353 -15.86 -5.64 11.96
C ILE A 353 -15.47 -5.25 13.38
N GLU A 354 -14.64 -6.08 14.01
CA GLU A 354 -14.08 -5.84 15.33
C GLU A 354 -12.64 -5.34 15.17
N VAL A 355 -12.36 -4.20 15.80
CA VAL A 355 -11.05 -3.56 15.84
C VAL A 355 -10.58 -3.54 17.28
N THR A 356 -9.45 -4.20 17.54
CA THR A 356 -8.79 -4.23 18.85
C THR A 356 -7.36 -3.70 18.71
N LYS A 357 -6.85 -3.05 19.74
CA LYS A 357 -5.51 -2.46 19.73
C LYS A 357 -4.50 -3.37 20.44
N LYS A 358 -3.29 -3.43 19.91
CA LYS A 358 -2.13 -4.06 20.55
C LYS A 358 -1.34 -3.03 21.36
N LEU A 359 -0.69 -3.46 22.43
CA LEU A 359 0.36 -2.66 23.05
C LEU A 359 1.50 -2.47 22.05
N SER A 360 1.89 -1.21 21.82
CA SER A 360 2.84 -0.84 20.78
C SER A 360 3.82 0.25 21.25
N LYS A 361 4.21 0.24 22.53
CA LYS A 361 5.27 1.10 23.05
C LYS A 361 6.63 0.44 22.82
N ALA A 362 7.70 1.21 22.94
CA ALA A 362 9.08 0.73 22.76
C ALA A 362 9.41 -0.54 23.59
N ALA A 363 8.93 -0.60 24.84
CA ALA A 363 9.15 -1.75 25.72
C ALA A 363 8.43 -3.03 25.22
N ASP A 364 7.24 -2.89 24.63
CA ASP A 364 6.46 -4.02 24.13
C ASP A 364 7.14 -4.65 22.90
N TYR A 365 7.68 -3.81 22.01
CA TYR A 365 8.47 -4.27 20.87
C TYR A 365 9.78 -4.94 21.33
N ALA A 366 10.52 -4.34 22.26
CA ALA A 366 11.74 -4.93 22.79
C ALA A 366 11.51 -6.32 23.41
N ALA A 367 10.36 -6.52 24.06
CA ALA A 367 10.00 -7.80 24.66
C ALA A 367 9.82 -8.93 23.62
N ILE A 368 9.29 -8.62 22.43
CA ILE A 368 9.05 -9.63 21.38
C ILE A 368 10.23 -9.83 20.44
N THR A 369 11.06 -8.80 20.21
CA THR A 369 12.24 -8.90 19.32
C THR A 369 13.46 -9.50 20.00
N LYS A 370 13.55 -9.42 21.33
CA LYS A 370 14.65 -9.97 22.13
C LYS A 370 16.04 -9.45 21.71
N THR A 371 16.12 -8.24 21.17
CA THR A 371 17.41 -7.61 20.76
C THR A 371 18.32 -7.31 21.95
N GLY A 372 17.79 -7.29 23.18
CA GLY A 372 18.52 -6.87 24.38
C GLY A 372 18.68 -5.35 24.51
N ILE A 373 18.09 -4.57 23.60
CA ILE A 373 18.15 -3.10 23.58
C ILE A 373 16.73 -2.58 23.80
N SER A 374 16.54 -1.65 24.74
CA SER A 374 15.20 -1.18 25.14
C SER A 374 15.14 0.33 25.37
N GLY A 375 13.94 0.89 25.27
CA GLY A 375 13.67 2.31 25.52
C GLY A 375 14.03 3.22 24.34
N ASP A 376 14.38 4.47 24.64
CA ASP A 376 14.65 5.51 23.64
C ASP A 376 16.15 5.83 23.49
N SER A 377 17.03 4.93 23.96
CA SER A 377 18.48 5.13 23.85
C SER A 377 18.94 5.13 22.39
N ILE A 378 19.95 5.96 22.08
CA ILE A 378 20.61 5.95 20.78
C ILE A 378 21.40 4.64 20.64
N VAL A 379 21.18 3.93 19.54
CA VAL A 379 21.83 2.65 19.23
C VAL A 379 23.27 2.88 18.80
N LYS A 380 24.19 2.11 19.37
CA LYS A 380 25.61 2.13 19.00
C LYS A 380 25.90 1.22 17.80
N PRO A 381 27.01 1.45 17.06
CA PRO A 381 27.41 0.60 15.95
C PRO A 381 27.48 -0.91 16.26
N ASP A 382 28.09 -1.29 17.39
CA ASP A 382 28.26 -2.68 17.79
C ASP A 382 26.93 -3.35 18.21
N GLU A 383 26.01 -2.57 18.79
CA GLU A 383 24.65 -3.01 19.13
C GLU A 383 23.84 -3.30 17.87
N LEU A 384 23.92 -2.41 16.87
CA LEU A 384 23.25 -2.60 15.58
C LEU A 384 23.75 -3.85 14.86
N GLU A 385 25.06 -4.10 14.84
CA GLU A 385 25.64 -5.29 14.21
C GLU A 385 25.16 -6.59 14.88
N LYS A 386 25.15 -6.64 16.21
CA LYS A 386 24.63 -7.79 16.97
C LYS A 386 23.14 -8.02 16.67
N ALA A 387 22.35 -6.95 16.67
CA ALA A 387 20.92 -7.03 16.37
C ALA A 387 20.69 -7.55 14.95
N VAL A 388 21.35 -6.99 13.93
CA VAL A 388 21.19 -7.43 12.54
C VAL A 388 21.59 -8.90 12.37
N LYS A 389 22.65 -9.36 13.04
CA LYS A 389 23.03 -10.77 13.04
C LYS A 389 21.94 -11.67 13.63
N LEU A 390 21.37 -11.29 14.77
CA LEU A 390 20.24 -12.01 15.38
C LEU A 390 19.04 -12.07 14.44
N LEU A 391 18.72 -10.96 13.75
CA LEU A 391 17.64 -10.91 12.76
C LEU A 391 17.87 -11.92 11.64
N GLN A 392 19.09 -12.02 11.11
CA GLN A 392 19.45 -12.98 10.07
C GLN A 392 19.31 -14.44 10.54
N GLU A 393 19.69 -14.73 11.79
CA GLU A 393 19.52 -16.04 12.40
C GLU A 393 18.04 -16.40 12.52
N MET A 394 17.21 -15.50 13.07
CA MET A 394 15.75 -15.70 13.17
C MET A 394 15.08 -15.84 11.79
N PHE A 395 15.57 -15.13 10.78
CA PHE A 395 15.03 -15.23 9.42
C PHE A 395 15.34 -16.58 8.76
N LYS A 396 16.49 -17.19 9.07
CA LYS A 396 16.86 -18.53 8.60
C LYS A 396 15.99 -19.61 9.22
N GLU A 397 15.61 -19.47 10.50
CA GLU A 397 14.73 -20.43 11.19
C GLU A 397 13.29 -20.45 10.66
N LYS A 398 12.86 -19.37 9.98
CA LYS A 398 11.50 -19.23 9.45
C LYS A 398 11.31 -19.82 8.05
N LYS A 399 12.41 -20.00 7.29
CA LYS A 399 12.39 -20.63 5.97
C LYS A 399 12.44 -22.14 6.10
#